data_AF-A0A7X4KZI4-F1
#
_entry.id   AF-A0A7X4KZI4-F1
#
_cell.length_a   1.000
_cell.length_b   1.000
_cell.length_c   1.000
_cell.angle_alpha   90.00
_cell.angle_beta   90.00
_cell.angle_gamma   90.00
#
_symmetry.space_group_name_H-M   'P 1'
#
loop_
_entity.id
_entity.type
_entity.pdbx_description
1 polymer ?
#
loop_
_entity_poly.entity_id
_entity_poly.type
_entity_poly.pdbx_seq_one_letter_code
_entity_poly.pdbx_strand_id
1 'polypeptide(L)'
;MQLEAYRPLRPQAASRKEEFERSEARRAVEDGILKLTAEWQERMARARQAQDAATAAQRAEPTVEDEEQPAGKQADPDPAAIEALTAERDRLQAELNTLREENGRLRSSNEELRAESGRRDDETRKLNDLIVRSRRTEEQWRQAYVESRKGRRPDDTPVSIDSVGDAVALAREAFPDRLLIKLDSRSNENTPFTNPAEVYDALAWLATAHCDGNDNRIGEACSGWTYKTSQREESIAKYREWYETLADGKTWFLGAHIGKGTSRDPRHTIRIGFVRDDEGNRVIVGFISLHQRNRQS
;
A
#
# COMPACT_ATOMS: atom_id res chain seq x y z
N MET A 1 -22.17 12.12 -11.60
CA MET A 1 -22.10 13.04 -10.44
C MET A 1 -21.53 12.42 -9.15
N GLN A 2 -21.08 11.16 -9.10
CA GLN A 2 -20.63 10.54 -7.82
C GLN A 2 -19.13 10.18 -7.73
N LEU A 3 -18.42 9.95 -8.85
CA LEU A 3 -16.98 9.61 -8.81
C LEU A 3 -16.08 10.79 -8.36
N GLU A 4 -16.48 12.03 -8.64
CA GLU A 4 -15.75 13.23 -8.19
C GLU A 4 -15.76 13.40 -6.68
N ALA A 5 -16.79 12.91 -5.99
CA ALA A 5 -16.88 12.93 -4.52
C ALA A 5 -15.91 11.93 -3.86
N TYR A 6 -15.43 10.92 -4.59
CA TYR A 6 -14.54 9.89 -4.05
C TYR A 6 -13.06 10.30 -4.06
N ARG A 7 -12.68 11.19 -4.98
CA ARG A 7 -11.29 11.61 -5.23
C ARG A 7 -10.60 12.30 -4.03
N PRO A 8 -11.25 13.15 -3.20
CA PRO A 8 -10.61 13.80 -2.06
C PRO A 8 -10.44 12.90 -0.81
N LEU A 9 -10.94 11.65 -0.82
CA LEU A 9 -10.92 10.75 0.35
C LEU A 9 -9.61 9.96 0.51
N ARG A 10 -8.56 10.26 -0.28
CA ARG A 10 -7.28 9.53 -0.29
C ARG A 10 -5.98 10.37 -0.41
N PRO A 11 -5.75 11.47 0.34
CA PRO A 11 -4.39 11.97 0.52
C PRO A 11 -3.65 11.17 1.59
N GLN A 12 -2.39 10.83 1.32
CA GLN A 12 -1.47 10.27 2.30
C GLN A 12 -1.16 11.32 3.38
N ALA A 13 -1.18 10.92 4.66
CA ALA A 13 -0.92 11.73 5.87
C ALA A 13 -2.09 12.49 6.54
N ALA A 14 -3.30 11.92 6.60
CA ALA A 14 -4.39 12.46 7.42
C ALA A 14 -4.23 12.13 8.92
N SER A 15 -4.65 13.06 9.80
CA SER A 15 -4.74 12.81 11.24
C SER A 15 -5.85 11.83 11.59
N ARG A 16 -5.81 11.23 12.79
CA ARG A 16 -6.82 10.24 13.24
C ARG A 16 -8.25 10.81 13.27
N LYS A 17 -8.41 12.09 13.60
CA LYS A 17 -9.71 12.77 13.59
C LYS A 17 -10.24 12.93 12.16
N GLU A 18 -9.39 13.36 11.23
CA GLU A 18 -9.75 13.49 9.82
C GLU A 18 -10.05 12.11 9.19
N GLU A 19 -9.34 11.06 9.61
CA GLU A 19 -9.61 9.69 9.12
C GLU A 19 -10.96 9.16 9.62
N PHE A 20 -11.35 9.50 10.86
CA PHE A 20 -12.67 9.15 11.40
C PHE A 20 -13.80 9.87 10.64
N GLU A 21 -13.70 11.19 10.47
CA GLU A 21 -14.69 11.98 9.71
C GLU A 21 -14.80 11.51 8.24
N ARG A 22 -13.67 11.09 7.63
CA ARG A 22 -13.66 10.49 6.29
C ARG A 22 -14.24 9.09 6.24
N SER A 23 -14.13 8.31 7.32
CA SER A 23 -14.71 6.96 7.37
C SER A 23 -16.24 7.01 7.29
N GLU A 24 -16.85 7.97 7.98
CA GLU A 24 -18.30 8.23 7.90
C GLU A 24 -18.71 8.72 6.50
N ALA A 25 -17.94 9.64 5.91
CA ALA A 25 -18.20 10.12 4.55
C ALA A 25 -18.07 8.99 3.49
N ARG A 26 -17.09 8.10 3.64
CA ARG A 26 -16.94 6.91 2.78
C ARG A 26 -18.12 5.97 2.93
N ARG A 27 -18.53 5.69 4.16
CA ARG A 27 -19.69 4.82 4.44
C ARG A 27 -20.97 5.37 3.81
N ALA A 28 -21.21 6.68 3.92
CA ALA A 28 -22.38 7.31 3.29
C ALA A 28 -22.37 7.19 1.76
N VAL A 29 -21.20 7.29 1.13
CA VAL A 29 -21.06 7.09 -0.32
C VAL A 29 -21.26 5.62 -0.70
N GLU A 30 -20.69 4.69 0.06
CA GLU A 30 -20.86 3.24 -0.13
C GLU A 30 -22.34 2.83 -0.01
N ASP A 31 -23.04 3.30 1.02
CA ASP A 31 -24.48 3.07 1.20
C ASP A 31 -25.30 3.65 0.03
N GLY A 32 -24.91 4.82 -0.47
CA GLY A 32 -25.52 5.43 -1.66
C GLY A 32 -25.33 4.60 -2.93
N ILE A 33 -24.14 4.02 -3.12
CA ILE A 33 -23.84 3.14 -4.26
C ILE A 33 -24.66 1.84 -4.16
N LEU A 34 -24.75 1.25 -2.97
CA LEU A 34 -25.54 0.04 -2.74
C LEU A 34 -27.03 0.28 -3.04
N LYS A 35 -27.57 1.42 -2.59
CA LYS A 35 -28.95 1.81 -2.87
C LYS A 35 -29.21 1.98 -4.37
N LEU A 36 -28.35 2.72 -5.08
CA LEU A 36 -28.49 2.90 -6.53
C LEU A 36 -28.37 1.58 -7.29
N THR A 37 -27.52 0.68 -6.83
CA THR A 37 -27.36 -0.66 -7.43
C THR A 37 -28.64 -1.47 -7.29
N ALA A 38 -29.27 -1.45 -6.11
CA ALA A 38 -30.55 -2.11 -5.87
C ALA A 38 -31.67 -1.53 -6.75
N GLU A 39 -31.80 -0.19 -6.81
CA GLU A 39 -32.79 0.49 -7.66
C GLU A 39 -32.60 0.16 -9.15
N TRP A 40 -31.34 0.09 -9.61
CA TRP A 40 -31.03 -0.28 -10.99
C TRP A 40 -31.40 -1.74 -11.28
N GLN A 41 -31.07 -2.67 -10.39
CA GLN A 41 -31.46 -4.08 -10.51
C GLN A 41 -32.98 -4.24 -10.59
N GLU A 42 -33.72 -3.51 -9.77
CA GLU A 42 -35.18 -3.53 -9.78
C GLU A 42 -35.75 -2.98 -11.10
N ARG A 43 -35.21 -1.86 -11.61
CA ARG A 43 -35.60 -1.32 -12.93
C ARG A 43 -35.31 -2.31 -14.06
N MET A 44 -34.17 -2.97 -14.03
CA MET A 44 -33.81 -3.99 -15.03
C MET A 44 -34.76 -5.20 -14.96
N ALA A 45 -35.16 -5.64 -13.77
CA ALA A 45 -36.13 -6.72 -13.60
C ALA A 45 -37.50 -6.34 -14.17
N ARG A 46 -37.99 -5.13 -13.89
CA ARG A 46 -39.26 -4.63 -14.47
C ARG A 46 -39.20 -4.52 -15.99
N ALA A 47 -38.08 -4.05 -16.53
CA ALA A 47 -37.89 -3.94 -17.98
C ALA A 47 -37.94 -5.33 -18.66
N ARG A 48 -37.31 -6.35 -18.06
CA ARG A 48 -37.39 -7.73 -18.55
C ARG A 48 -38.81 -8.27 -18.51
N GLN A 49 -39.52 -8.09 -17.39
CA GLN A 49 -40.92 -8.52 -17.28
C GLN A 49 -41.81 -7.85 -18.33
N ALA A 50 -41.61 -6.55 -18.61
CA ALA A 50 -42.35 -5.84 -19.64
C ALA A 50 -42.04 -6.39 -21.04
N GLN A 51 -40.78 -6.73 -21.32
CA GLN A 51 -40.36 -7.34 -22.59
C GLN A 51 -40.93 -8.75 -22.77
N ASP A 52 -40.94 -9.56 -21.71
CA ASP A 52 -41.52 -10.90 -21.72
C ASP A 52 -43.04 -10.82 -21.93
N ALA A 53 -43.72 -9.87 -21.27
CA ALA A 53 -45.15 -9.63 -21.44
C ALA A 53 -45.49 -9.15 -22.87
N ALA A 54 -44.69 -8.26 -23.45
CA ALA A 54 -44.87 -7.81 -24.83
C ALA A 54 -44.67 -8.97 -25.84
N THR A 55 -43.69 -9.83 -25.60
CA THR A 55 -43.43 -11.01 -26.43
C THR A 55 -44.54 -12.05 -26.29
N ALA A 56 -45.12 -12.21 -25.09
CA ALA A 56 -46.26 -13.08 -24.86
C ALA A 56 -47.55 -12.54 -25.51
N ALA A 57 -47.78 -11.22 -25.47
CA ALA A 57 -48.91 -10.58 -26.15
C ALA A 57 -48.82 -10.75 -27.68
N GLN A 58 -47.62 -10.57 -28.27
CA GLN A 58 -47.38 -10.85 -29.69
C GLN A 58 -47.60 -12.32 -30.08
N ARG A 59 -47.39 -13.27 -29.15
CA ARG A 59 -47.69 -14.69 -29.39
C ARG A 59 -49.15 -15.06 -29.14
N ALA A 60 -49.89 -14.25 -28.39
CA ALA A 60 -51.27 -14.50 -28.00
C ALA A 60 -52.28 -13.72 -28.86
N GLU A 61 -51.82 -12.92 -29.83
CA GLU A 61 -52.71 -12.40 -30.87
C GLU A 61 -53.32 -13.59 -31.63
N PRO A 62 -54.65 -13.82 -31.54
CA PRO A 62 -55.29 -14.81 -32.37
C PRO A 62 -55.09 -14.42 -33.82
N THR A 63 -54.79 -15.40 -34.67
CA THR A 63 -54.86 -15.25 -36.12
C THR A 63 -56.31 -14.92 -36.44
N VAL A 64 -56.62 -13.62 -36.55
CA VAL A 64 -57.93 -13.16 -37.02
C VAL A 64 -57.96 -13.47 -38.50
N GLU A 65 -58.59 -14.60 -38.82
CA GLU A 65 -59.12 -14.88 -40.15
C GLU A 65 -60.08 -13.76 -40.55
N ASP A 66 -59.86 -13.24 -41.76
CA ASP A 66 -60.79 -12.54 -42.65
C ASP A 66 -61.93 -11.73 -42.00
N GLU A 67 -61.66 -10.47 -41.66
CA GLU A 67 -62.71 -9.44 -41.66
C GLU A 67 -62.61 -8.59 -42.93
N GLU A 68 -63.58 -8.77 -43.81
CA GLU A 68 -63.83 -7.96 -45.01
C GLU A 68 -63.86 -6.46 -44.67
N GLN A 69 -62.93 -5.71 -45.25
CA GLN A 69 -62.96 -4.25 -45.24
C GLN A 69 -64.11 -3.72 -46.10
N PRO A 70 -64.92 -2.76 -45.63
CA PRO A 70 -65.91 -2.11 -46.46
C PRO A 70 -65.22 -1.25 -47.52
N ALA A 71 -65.63 -1.42 -48.78
CA ALA A 71 -65.17 -0.68 -49.95
C ALA A 71 -65.52 0.82 -49.85
N GLY A 72 -64.74 1.56 -49.07
CA GLY A 72 -64.65 3.01 -49.11
C GLY A 72 -63.67 3.41 -50.20
N LYS A 73 -64.11 4.25 -51.15
CA LYS A 73 -63.28 4.85 -52.21
C LYS A 73 -61.98 5.39 -51.61
N GLN A 74 -60.87 4.67 -51.84
CA GLN A 74 -59.52 5.17 -51.60
C GLN A 74 -59.30 6.31 -52.59
N ALA A 75 -59.18 7.54 -52.06
CA ALA A 75 -58.59 8.62 -52.82
C ALA A 75 -57.14 8.22 -53.13
N ASP A 76 -56.73 8.35 -54.39
CA ASP A 76 -55.35 8.08 -54.79
C ASP A 76 -54.40 8.92 -53.89
N PRO A 77 -53.46 8.28 -53.18
CA PRO A 77 -52.55 9.00 -52.30
C PRO A 77 -51.73 10.00 -53.12
N ASP A 78 -51.63 11.23 -52.61
CA ASP A 78 -50.84 12.31 -53.22
C ASP A 78 -49.41 11.80 -53.52
N PRO A 79 -48.97 11.80 -54.79
CA PRO A 79 -47.63 11.34 -55.17
C PRO A 79 -46.51 12.02 -54.37
N ALA A 80 -46.71 13.29 -53.98
CA ALA A 80 -45.74 14.04 -53.17
C ALA A 80 -45.64 13.48 -51.74
N ALA A 81 -46.73 13.00 -51.16
CA ALA A 81 -46.73 12.36 -49.84
C ALA A 81 -46.04 10.98 -49.88
N ILE A 82 -46.20 10.22 -50.97
CA ILE A 82 -45.52 8.93 -51.18
C ILE A 82 -44.00 9.14 -51.32
N GLU A 83 -43.58 10.14 -52.08
CA GLU A 83 -42.17 10.48 -52.26
C GLU A 83 -41.52 10.92 -50.94
N ALA A 84 -42.19 11.78 -50.17
CA ALA A 84 -41.72 12.21 -48.85
C ALA A 84 -41.57 11.05 -47.86
N LEU A 85 -42.55 10.13 -47.81
CA LEU A 85 -42.48 8.93 -46.97
C LEU A 85 -41.37 7.98 -47.41
N THR A 86 -41.13 7.87 -48.72
CA THR A 86 -40.04 7.05 -49.27
C THR A 86 -38.68 7.61 -48.87
N ALA A 87 -38.49 8.93 -48.97
CA ALA A 87 -37.27 9.61 -48.55
C ALA A 87 -37.01 9.46 -47.05
N GLU A 88 -38.05 9.57 -46.21
CA GLU A 88 -37.91 9.39 -44.76
C GLU A 88 -37.60 7.93 -44.40
N ARG A 89 -38.23 6.95 -45.06
CA ARG A 89 -37.89 5.53 -44.90
C ARG A 89 -36.42 5.28 -45.21
N ASP A 90 -35.93 5.81 -46.34
CA ASP A 90 -34.54 5.60 -46.76
C ASP A 90 -33.54 6.25 -45.81
N ARG A 91 -33.87 7.44 -45.27
CA ARG A 91 -33.10 8.09 -44.21
C ARG A 91 -33.04 7.23 -42.94
N LEU A 92 -34.18 6.73 -42.46
CA LEU A 92 -34.24 5.88 -41.28
C LEU A 92 -33.49 4.56 -41.50
N GLN A 93 -33.54 4.01 -42.71
CA GLN A 93 -32.79 2.80 -43.08
C GLN A 93 -31.27 3.04 -42.98
N ALA A 94 -30.79 4.19 -43.45
CA ALA A 94 -29.38 4.58 -43.35
C ALA A 94 -28.94 4.80 -41.89
N GLU A 95 -29.79 5.43 -41.07
CA GLU A 95 -29.53 5.62 -39.64
C GLU A 95 -29.47 4.27 -38.90
N LEU A 96 -30.41 3.36 -39.18
CA LEU A 96 -30.41 2.01 -38.61
C LEU A 96 -29.15 1.23 -38.97
N ASN A 97 -28.67 1.35 -40.21
CA ASN A 97 -27.42 0.69 -40.63
C ASN A 97 -26.22 1.27 -39.88
N THR A 98 -26.16 2.59 -39.72
CA THR A 98 -25.10 3.27 -38.95
C THR A 98 -25.09 2.82 -37.49
N LEU A 99 -26.24 2.77 -36.83
CA LEU A 99 -26.37 2.32 -35.45
C LEU A 99 -26.00 0.83 -35.28
N ARG A 100 -26.30 -0.01 -36.28
CA ARG A 100 -25.90 -1.43 -36.27
C ARG A 100 -24.39 -1.58 -36.34
N GLU A 101 -23.72 -0.81 -37.19
CA GLU A 101 -22.26 -0.79 -37.27
C GLU A 101 -21.62 -0.33 -35.96
N GLU A 102 -22.13 0.75 -35.37
CA GLU A 102 -21.64 1.27 -34.09
C GLU A 102 -21.85 0.24 -32.97
N ASN A 103 -23.03 -0.40 -32.90
CA ASN A 103 -23.29 -1.46 -31.92
C ASN A 103 -22.33 -2.64 -32.09
N GLY A 104 -22.02 -3.00 -33.34
CA GLY A 104 -21.00 -4.00 -33.66
C GLY A 104 -19.63 -3.63 -33.10
N ARG A 105 -19.17 -2.41 -33.35
CA ARG A 105 -17.89 -1.90 -32.82
C ARG A 105 -17.85 -1.89 -31.29
N LEU A 106 -18.93 -1.44 -30.65
CA LEU A 106 -19.03 -1.39 -29.20
C LEU A 106 -19.05 -2.79 -28.57
N ARG A 107 -19.66 -3.78 -29.23
CA ARG A 107 -19.63 -5.18 -28.76
C ARG A 107 -18.20 -5.73 -28.80
N SER A 108 -17.49 -5.57 -29.91
CA SER A 108 -16.09 -6.01 -30.03
C SER A 108 -15.21 -5.33 -28.99
N SER A 109 -15.34 -4.01 -28.80
CA SER A 109 -14.56 -3.29 -27.79
C SER A 109 -14.86 -3.76 -26.36
N ASN A 110 -16.13 -4.04 -26.03
CA ASN A 110 -16.49 -4.58 -24.72
C ASN A 110 -15.91 -5.99 -24.49
N GLU A 111 -15.86 -6.82 -25.53
CA GLU A 111 -15.27 -8.15 -25.47
C GLU A 111 -13.76 -8.08 -25.20
N GLU A 112 -13.05 -7.18 -25.91
CA GLU A 112 -11.62 -6.91 -25.67
C GLU A 112 -11.35 -6.42 -24.25
N LEU A 113 -12.14 -5.46 -23.75
CA LEU A 113 -11.99 -4.93 -22.39
C LEU A 113 -12.23 -6.01 -21.32
N ARG A 114 -13.21 -6.90 -21.54
CA ARG A 114 -13.45 -8.04 -20.63
C ARG A 114 -12.28 -9.00 -20.64
N ALA A 115 -11.72 -9.31 -21.81
CA ALA A 115 -10.55 -10.17 -21.92
C ALA A 115 -9.33 -9.55 -21.22
N GLU A 116 -9.11 -8.25 -21.37
CA GLU A 116 -8.01 -7.54 -20.70
C GLU A 116 -8.20 -7.51 -19.18
N SER A 117 -9.42 -7.24 -18.70
CA SER A 117 -9.73 -7.30 -17.26
C SER A 117 -9.41 -8.69 -16.68
N GLY A 118 -9.81 -9.76 -17.37
CA GLY A 118 -9.52 -11.12 -16.94
C GLY A 118 -8.01 -11.41 -16.83
N ARG A 119 -7.20 -10.90 -17.78
CA ARG A 119 -5.73 -11.04 -17.71
C ARG A 119 -5.15 -10.33 -16.49
N ARG A 120 -5.62 -9.12 -16.18
CA ARG A 120 -5.16 -8.35 -15.00
C ARG A 120 -5.53 -9.03 -13.69
N ASP A 121 -6.72 -9.63 -13.63
CA ASP A 121 -7.17 -10.37 -12.44
C ASP A 121 -6.30 -11.62 -12.21
N ASP A 122 -5.96 -12.35 -13.27
CA ASP A 122 -5.06 -13.50 -13.19
C ASP A 122 -3.63 -13.11 -12.79
N GLU A 123 -3.11 -11.99 -13.29
CA GLU A 123 -1.81 -11.46 -12.87
C GLU A 123 -1.80 -11.06 -11.40
N THR A 124 -2.84 -10.35 -10.96
CA THR A 124 -3.01 -9.96 -9.55
C THR A 124 -3.04 -11.19 -8.64
N ARG A 125 -3.74 -12.26 -9.04
CA ARG A 125 -3.76 -13.52 -8.30
C ARG A 125 -2.36 -14.12 -8.19
N LYS A 126 -1.61 -14.21 -9.29
CA LYS A 126 -0.24 -14.74 -9.31
C LYS A 126 0.72 -13.95 -8.42
N LEU A 127 0.64 -12.61 -8.44
CA LEU A 127 1.46 -11.75 -7.58
C LEU A 127 1.14 -11.94 -6.11
N ASN A 128 -0.15 -12.05 -5.76
CA ASN A 128 -0.56 -12.35 -4.39
C ASN A 128 -0.04 -13.71 -3.91
N ASP A 129 -0.12 -14.75 -4.74
CA ASP A 129 0.42 -16.08 -4.43
C ASP A 129 1.95 -16.04 -4.25
N LEU A 130 2.65 -15.18 -5.01
CA LEU A 130 4.09 -14.97 -4.85
C LEU A 130 4.40 -14.28 -3.51
N ILE A 131 3.66 -13.25 -3.14
CA ILE A 131 3.81 -12.55 -1.85
C ILE A 131 3.60 -13.52 -0.68
N VAL A 132 2.56 -14.36 -0.74
CA VAL A 132 2.28 -15.36 0.30
C VAL A 132 3.44 -16.36 0.42
N ARG A 133 3.98 -16.83 -0.71
CA ARG A 133 5.16 -17.73 -0.72
C ARG A 133 6.41 -17.05 -0.16
N SER A 134 6.68 -15.79 -0.51
CA SER A 134 7.81 -15.02 0.03
C SER A 134 7.71 -14.90 1.55
N ARG A 135 6.55 -14.48 2.07
CA ARG A 135 6.33 -14.35 3.52
C ARG A 135 6.53 -15.66 4.27
N ARG A 136 6.04 -16.78 3.71
CA ARG A 136 6.25 -18.10 4.31
C ARG A 136 7.74 -18.47 4.34
N THR A 137 8.46 -18.15 3.28
CA THR A 137 9.90 -18.41 3.18
C THR A 137 10.67 -17.55 4.17
N GLU A 138 10.37 -16.25 4.27
CA GLU A 138 10.94 -15.34 5.27
C GLU A 138 10.71 -15.82 6.70
N GLU A 139 9.50 -16.27 7.01
CA GLU A 139 9.18 -16.82 8.33
C GLU A 139 9.94 -18.13 8.61
N GLN A 140 10.10 -18.99 7.60
CA GLN A 140 10.95 -20.19 7.72
C GLN A 140 12.41 -19.83 7.98
N TRP A 141 12.96 -18.84 7.27
CA TRP A 141 14.33 -18.37 7.51
C TRP A 141 14.48 -17.74 8.88
N ARG A 142 13.50 -16.96 9.34
CA ARG A 142 13.48 -16.40 10.70
C ARG A 142 13.49 -17.52 11.74
N GLN A 143 12.67 -18.55 11.58
CA GLN A 143 12.64 -19.70 12.48
C GLN A 143 13.96 -20.48 12.44
N ALA A 144 14.50 -20.78 11.26
CA ALA A 144 15.80 -21.43 11.11
C ALA A 144 16.94 -20.60 11.71
N TYR A 145 16.87 -19.27 11.61
CA TYR A 145 17.81 -18.37 12.24
C TYR A 145 17.73 -18.45 13.78
N VAL A 146 16.53 -18.41 14.34
CA VAL A 146 16.31 -18.60 15.79
C VAL A 146 16.80 -19.98 16.26
N GLU A 147 16.46 -21.05 15.53
CA GLU A 147 16.88 -22.41 15.85
C GLU A 147 18.40 -22.60 15.72
N SER A 148 19.04 -22.03 14.70
CA SER A 148 20.49 -22.10 14.55
C SER A 148 21.24 -21.34 15.65
N ARG A 149 20.61 -20.33 16.27
CA ARG A 149 21.10 -19.69 17.49
C ARG A 149 20.91 -20.54 18.75
N LYS A 150 19.85 -21.35 18.84
CA LYS A 150 19.66 -22.29 19.97
C LYS A 150 20.73 -23.40 20.04
N GLY A 151 21.49 -23.61 18.97
CA GLY A 151 22.48 -24.70 18.87
C GLY A 151 23.91 -24.37 19.29
N ARG A 152 24.21 -23.21 19.90
CA ARG A 152 25.61 -22.78 20.18
C ARG A 152 25.89 -22.31 21.61
N ARG A 153 25.58 -23.13 22.62
CA ARG A 153 26.41 -23.42 23.83
C ARG A 153 25.68 -24.47 24.70
N PRO A 154 26.38 -25.27 25.53
CA PRO A 154 25.76 -26.29 26.38
C PRO A 154 24.89 -25.72 27.53
N ASP A 155 24.94 -24.40 27.77
CA ASP A 155 24.17 -23.66 28.78
C ASP A 155 23.25 -22.57 28.15
N ASP A 156 23.05 -22.60 26.82
CA ASP A 156 22.29 -21.57 26.07
C ASP A 156 20.79 -21.71 26.28
N THR A 157 20.32 -21.15 27.38
CA THR A 157 18.93 -20.68 27.45
C THR A 157 18.80 -19.54 26.42
N PRO A 158 17.85 -19.58 25.47
CA PRO A 158 17.67 -18.48 24.53
C PRO A 158 17.46 -17.18 25.33
N VAL A 159 18.44 -16.27 25.23
CA VAL A 159 18.38 -14.98 25.93
C VAL A 159 17.23 -14.20 25.32
N SER A 160 16.14 -14.07 26.07
CA SER A 160 15.04 -13.20 25.68
C SER A 160 15.53 -11.76 25.73
N ILE A 161 15.31 -11.01 24.65
CA ILE A 161 15.63 -9.60 24.57
C ILE A 161 14.29 -8.87 24.75
N ASP A 162 13.96 -8.53 25.99
CA ASP A 162 12.64 -7.98 26.35
C ASP A 162 12.64 -6.45 26.36
N SER A 163 13.83 -5.83 26.40
CA SER A 163 14.01 -4.39 26.40
C SER A 163 15.21 -3.93 25.56
N VAL A 164 15.27 -2.64 25.23
CA VAL A 164 16.43 -2.06 24.56
C VAL A 164 17.68 -2.13 25.44
N GLY A 165 17.54 -2.04 26.76
CA GLY A 165 18.63 -2.28 27.71
C GLY A 165 19.20 -3.69 27.59
N ASP A 166 18.36 -4.71 27.45
CA ASP A 166 18.82 -6.09 27.26
C ASP A 166 19.59 -6.24 25.94
N ALA A 167 19.09 -5.61 24.87
CA ALA A 167 19.76 -5.60 23.58
C ALA A 167 21.16 -4.97 23.66
N VAL A 168 21.29 -3.85 24.38
CA VAL A 168 22.55 -3.14 24.58
C VAL A 168 23.51 -3.96 25.45
N ALA A 169 23.02 -4.53 26.55
CA ALA A 169 23.82 -5.38 27.44
C ALA A 169 24.36 -6.61 26.69
N LEU A 170 23.50 -7.31 25.95
CA LEU A 170 23.88 -8.47 25.16
C LEU A 170 24.85 -8.12 24.04
N ALA A 171 24.67 -6.99 23.36
CA ALA A 171 25.61 -6.53 22.33
C ALA A 171 26.99 -6.19 22.92
N ARG A 172 27.03 -5.59 24.12
CA ARG A 172 28.28 -5.28 24.82
C ARG A 172 29.05 -6.54 25.20
N GLU A 173 28.35 -7.59 25.62
CA GLU A 173 28.95 -8.88 25.95
C GLU A 173 29.37 -9.67 24.70
N ALA A 174 28.57 -9.62 23.63
CA ALA A 174 28.82 -10.39 22.41
C ALA A 174 29.97 -9.80 21.56
N PHE A 175 30.19 -8.48 21.62
CA PHE A 175 31.13 -7.77 20.75
C PHE A 175 32.08 -6.82 21.49
N PRO A 176 32.75 -7.25 22.58
CA PRO A 176 33.54 -6.35 23.43
C PRO A 176 34.69 -5.66 22.69
N ASP A 177 35.29 -6.33 21.71
CA ASP A 177 36.42 -5.81 20.94
C ASP A 177 36.00 -5.00 19.70
N ARG A 178 34.73 -5.09 19.30
CA ARG A 178 34.21 -4.55 18.03
C ARG A 178 33.20 -3.44 18.22
N LEU A 179 32.60 -3.36 19.41
CA LEU A 179 31.56 -2.41 19.73
C LEU A 179 31.81 -1.77 21.11
N LEU A 180 32.17 -0.50 21.11
CA LEU A 180 32.32 0.29 22.32
C LEU A 180 31.07 1.12 22.57
N ILE A 181 30.19 0.64 23.46
CA ILE A 181 28.96 1.36 23.82
C ILE A 181 29.23 2.28 25.01
N LYS A 182 29.26 3.58 24.75
CA LYS A 182 29.44 4.66 25.74
C LYS A 182 28.33 5.69 25.55
N LEU A 183 27.15 5.37 26.06
CA LEU A 183 25.98 6.21 25.89
C LEU A 183 26.13 7.53 26.66
N ASP A 184 25.73 8.61 26.02
CA ASP A 184 25.66 9.93 26.63
C ASP A 184 24.46 10.06 27.60
N SER A 185 24.38 11.19 28.31
CA SER A 185 23.28 11.47 29.25
C SER A 185 21.91 11.66 28.57
N ARG A 186 21.86 11.71 27.23
CA ARG A 186 20.64 11.93 26.44
C ARG A 186 20.08 10.63 25.87
N SER A 187 20.86 9.57 25.93
CA SER A 187 20.45 8.21 25.57
C SER A 187 19.43 7.67 26.58
N ASN A 188 18.54 6.81 26.10
CA ASN A 188 17.56 6.15 26.94
C ASN A 188 17.44 4.66 26.56
N GLU A 189 18.17 3.82 27.29
CA GLU A 189 18.12 2.36 27.16
C GLU A 189 16.75 1.79 27.56
N ASN A 190 15.95 2.55 28.32
CA ASN A 190 14.59 2.18 28.72
C ASN A 190 13.53 2.69 27.73
N THR A 191 13.91 3.01 26.49
CA THR A 191 12.94 3.42 25.46
C THR A 191 11.94 2.27 25.20
N PRO A 192 10.62 2.54 25.14
CA PRO A 192 9.59 1.51 24.99
C PRO A 192 9.49 0.97 23.56
N PHE A 193 10.61 0.86 22.83
CA PHE A 193 10.63 0.41 21.45
C PHE A 193 10.10 -1.04 21.36
N THR A 194 9.12 -1.27 20.47
CA THR A 194 8.32 -2.51 20.48
C THR A 194 9.12 -3.76 20.12
N ASN A 195 10.21 -3.60 19.34
CA ASN A 195 11.01 -4.72 18.82
C ASN A 195 12.48 -4.61 19.28
N PRO A 196 12.79 -4.78 20.58
CA PRO A 196 14.14 -4.61 21.11
C PRO A 196 15.16 -5.59 20.50
N ALA A 197 14.74 -6.78 20.07
CA ALA A 197 15.61 -7.72 19.34
C ALA A 197 16.22 -7.13 18.06
N GLU A 198 15.48 -6.27 17.34
CA GLU A 198 16.03 -5.61 16.15
C GLU A 198 17.11 -4.58 16.48
N VAL A 199 17.10 -4.03 17.70
CA VAL A 199 18.17 -3.14 18.16
C VAL A 199 19.46 -3.92 18.32
N TYR A 200 19.38 -5.14 18.87
CA TYR A 200 20.52 -6.03 18.95
C TYR A 200 21.04 -6.40 17.55
N ASP A 201 20.16 -6.74 16.60
CA ASP A 201 20.57 -7.04 15.22
C ASP A 201 21.27 -5.85 14.55
N ALA A 202 20.77 -4.64 14.77
CA ALA A 202 21.39 -3.41 14.28
C ALA A 202 22.77 -3.16 14.90
N LEU A 203 22.94 -3.41 16.21
CA LEU A 203 24.23 -3.32 16.90
C LEU A 203 25.21 -4.41 16.44
N ALA A 204 24.72 -5.63 16.20
CA ALA A 204 25.51 -6.73 15.67
C ALA A 204 25.98 -6.43 14.24
N TRP A 205 25.12 -5.84 13.41
CA TRP A 205 25.48 -5.37 12.07
C TRP A 205 26.58 -4.29 12.12
N LEU A 206 26.48 -3.34 13.07
CA LEU A 206 27.53 -2.34 13.29
C LEU A 206 28.88 -3.00 13.64
N ALA A 207 28.87 -3.95 14.58
CA ALA A 207 30.06 -4.65 15.05
C ALA A 207 30.73 -5.52 13.96
N THR A 208 29.96 -6.00 12.99
CA THR A 208 30.38 -6.93 11.94
C THR A 208 30.46 -6.24 10.58
N ALA A 209 29.40 -6.32 9.77
CA ALA A 209 29.37 -5.89 8.37
C ALA A 209 29.80 -4.42 8.17
N HIS A 210 29.36 -3.51 9.04
CA HIS A 210 29.77 -2.11 8.94
C HIS A 210 31.25 -1.93 9.31
N CYS A 211 31.68 -2.53 10.41
CA CYS A 211 33.05 -2.42 10.89
C CYS A 211 34.06 -3.06 9.92
N ASP A 212 33.75 -4.21 9.31
CA ASP A 212 34.65 -4.91 8.39
C ASP A 212 34.67 -4.28 6.98
N GLY A 213 33.49 -3.92 6.45
CA GLY A 213 33.33 -3.56 5.03
C GLY A 213 32.94 -2.11 4.77
N ASN A 214 32.73 -1.30 5.81
CA ASN A 214 32.05 0.00 5.69
C ASN A 214 30.70 -0.12 4.96
N ASP A 215 29.99 -1.25 5.14
CA ASP A 215 28.70 -1.42 4.50
C ASP A 215 27.72 -0.41 5.08
N ASN A 216 27.02 0.32 4.22
CA ASN A 216 26.02 1.31 4.61
C ASN A 216 24.59 0.83 4.32
N ARG A 217 24.42 -0.43 3.90
CA ARG A 217 23.15 -1.02 3.46
C ARG A 217 22.48 -1.81 4.57
N ILE A 218 22.36 -1.18 5.75
CA ILE A 218 21.69 -1.81 6.89
C ILE A 218 20.28 -2.29 6.56
N GLY A 219 19.57 -1.66 5.62
CA GLY A 219 18.24 -2.09 5.20
C GLY A 219 18.17 -3.48 4.58
N GLU A 220 19.28 -4.00 4.03
CA GLU A 220 19.38 -5.39 3.54
C GLU A 220 19.50 -6.40 4.69
N ALA A 221 20.20 -6.03 5.78
CA ALA A 221 20.40 -6.88 6.95
C ALA A 221 19.27 -6.76 7.99
N CYS A 222 18.75 -5.56 8.18
CA CYS A 222 17.72 -5.21 9.16
C CYS A 222 16.60 -4.44 8.45
N SER A 223 15.54 -5.16 8.06
CA SER A 223 14.43 -4.57 7.30
C SER A 223 13.77 -3.38 8.01
N GLY A 224 13.62 -2.28 7.27
CA GLY A 224 13.04 -1.03 7.75
C GLY A 224 14.03 -0.11 8.49
N TRP A 225 15.29 -0.51 8.64
CA TRP A 225 16.34 0.36 9.14
C TRP A 225 16.94 1.21 8.02
N THR A 226 17.29 2.45 8.36
CA THR A 226 17.90 3.41 7.44
C THR A 226 19.25 3.84 7.97
N TYR A 227 20.23 3.97 7.08
CA TYR A 227 21.55 4.53 7.37
C TYR A 227 21.63 5.98 6.89
N LYS A 228 22.30 6.85 7.66
CA LYS A 228 22.56 8.24 7.29
C LYS A 228 24.01 8.62 7.64
N THR A 229 24.76 9.01 6.61
CA THR A 229 26.21 9.28 6.65
C THR A 229 26.60 10.57 7.39
N SER A 230 25.73 11.58 7.43
CA SER A 230 25.99 12.82 8.17
C SER A 230 24.75 13.71 8.28
N GLN A 231 24.73 14.56 9.31
CA GLN A 231 23.77 15.65 9.46
C GLN A 231 24.42 16.98 9.05
N ARG A 232 23.63 17.98 8.62
CA ARG A 232 24.15 19.28 8.18
C ARG A 232 24.95 19.95 9.31
N GLU A 233 26.13 20.47 8.99
CA GLU A 233 27.09 21.13 9.90
C GLU A 233 26.44 22.21 10.79
N GLU A 234 25.52 23.00 10.22
CA GLU A 234 24.76 24.03 10.93
C GLU A 234 23.89 23.47 12.08
N SER A 235 23.34 22.27 11.92
CA SER A 235 22.53 21.62 12.97
C SER A 235 23.41 21.03 14.07
N ILE A 236 24.60 20.58 13.70
CA ILE A 236 25.60 20.04 14.62
C ILE A 236 26.13 21.14 15.53
N ALA A 237 26.46 22.32 14.99
CA ALA A 237 27.00 23.43 15.77
C ALA A 237 26.08 23.87 16.92
N LYS A 238 24.76 23.83 16.72
CA LYS A 238 23.77 24.25 17.74
C LYS A 238 23.53 23.20 18.83
N TYR A 239 23.72 21.92 18.53
CA TYR A 239 23.42 20.81 19.45
C TYR A 239 24.61 19.86 19.61
N ARG A 240 25.82 20.41 19.61
CA ARG A 240 27.08 19.66 19.59
C ARG A 240 27.13 18.53 20.61
N GLU A 241 26.62 18.81 21.80
CA GLU A 241 26.54 17.87 22.91
C GLU A 241 25.73 16.57 22.59
N TRP A 242 24.80 16.59 21.63
CA TRP A 242 24.01 15.42 21.21
C TRP A 242 24.74 14.51 20.23
N TYR A 243 25.86 14.97 19.69
CA TYR A 243 26.68 14.27 18.70
C TYR A 243 28.08 14.01 19.24
N GLU A 244 28.29 14.11 20.54
CA GLU A 244 29.58 13.84 21.16
C GLU A 244 29.44 12.82 22.28
N THR A 245 30.36 11.86 22.33
CA THR A 245 30.51 10.95 23.47
C THR A 245 31.96 10.90 23.93
N LEU A 246 32.17 10.70 25.23
CA LEU A 246 33.49 10.50 25.82
C LEU A 246 33.78 9.01 25.91
N ALA A 247 34.76 8.54 25.15
CA ALA A 247 35.20 7.15 25.15
C ALA A 247 36.73 7.07 25.11
N ASP A 248 37.30 6.25 25.99
CA ASP A 248 38.76 6.07 26.14
C ASP A 248 39.53 7.39 26.33
N GLY A 249 38.94 8.33 27.09
CA GLY A 249 39.53 9.65 27.36
C GLY A 249 39.50 10.62 26.19
N LYS A 250 38.91 10.24 25.05
CA LYS A 250 38.77 11.06 23.85
C LYS A 250 37.30 11.39 23.60
N THR A 251 37.03 12.62 23.15
CA THR A 251 35.70 13.00 22.67
C THR A 251 35.54 12.58 21.22
N TRP A 252 34.49 11.82 20.95
CA TRP A 252 34.17 11.27 19.65
C TRP A 252 32.92 11.92 19.07
N PHE A 253 33.00 12.33 17.80
CA PHE A 253 31.89 12.92 17.08
C PHE A 253 31.06 11.85 16.37
N LEU A 254 29.79 11.70 16.76
CA LEU A 254 28.82 10.73 16.25
C LEU A 254 28.20 11.21 14.93
N GLY A 255 28.99 11.24 13.87
CA GLY A 255 28.54 11.75 12.57
C GLY A 255 27.51 10.87 11.87
N ALA A 256 27.59 9.55 12.07
CA ALA A 256 26.70 8.59 11.43
C ALA A 256 25.55 8.19 12.36
N HIS A 257 24.41 7.86 11.75
CA HIS A 257 23.30 7.30 12.50
C HIS A 257 22.52 6.28 11.68
N ILE A 258 22.07 5.25 12.38
CA ILE A 258 21.07 4.32 11.87
C ILE A 258 19.77 4.50 12.65
N GLY A 259 18.67 4.03 12.07
CA GLY A 259 17.44 3.93 12.87
C GLY A 259 16.25 3.44 12.08
N LYS A 260 15.17 3.20 12.82
CA LYS A 260 13.91 2.65 12.33
C LYS A 260 12.76 3.59 12.68
N GLY A 261 11.77 3.65 11.80
CA GLY A 261 10.57 4.48 11.98
C GLY A 261 10.77 5.96 11.67
N THR A 262 9.66 6.68 11.53
CA THR A 262 9.59 8.15 11.34
C THR A 262 8.57 8.80 12.27
N SER A 263 7.94 8.02 13.15
CA SER A 263 6.91 8.47 14.08
C SER A 263 7.51 9.25 15.26
N ARG A 264 6.71 10.11 15.88
CA ARG A 264 7.05 10.73 17.18
C ARG A 264 6.83 9.76 18.36
N ASP A 265 6.21 8.59 18.12
CA ASP A 265 5.98 7.59 19.16
C ASP A 265 7.24 6.73 19.41
N PRO A 266 7.80 6.72 20.64
CA PRO A 266 8.98 5.92 21.00
C PRO A 266 8.81 4.42 20.87
N ARG A 267 7.57 3.94 20.79
CA ARG A 267 7.30 2.52 20.54
C ARG A 267 7.66 2.08 19.13
N HIS A 268 7.71 3.01 18.18
CA HIS A 268 7.88 2.69 16.75
C HIS A 268 9.07 3.39 16.10
N THR A 269 9.82 4.20 16.85
CA THR A 269 10.97 4.93 16.33
C THR A 269 12.16 4.82 17.27
N ILE A 270 13.32 4.49 16.70
CA ILE A 270 14.59 4.47 17.42
C ILE A 270 15.74 4.90 16.50
N ARG A 271 16.74 5.55 17.07
CA ARG A 271 17.96 6.04 16.43
C ARG A 271 19.16 5.61 17.24
N ILE A 272 20.21 5.19 16.54
CA ILE A 272 21.51 4.84 17.11
C ILE A 272 22.54 5.74 16.45
N GLY A 273 23.18 6.60 17.23
CA GLY A 273 24.26 7.48 16.80
C GLY A 273 25.62 6.85 17.11
N PHE A 274 26.49 6.81 16.10
CA PHE A 274 27.77 6.11 16.20
C PHE A 274 28.86 6.77 15.35
N VAL A 275 30.09 6.33 15.58
CA VAL A 275 31.26 6.65 14.76
C VAL A 275 32.16 5.44 14.66
N ARG A 276 32.87 5.30 13.54
CA ARG A 276 33.90 4.28 13.38
C ARG A 276 35.22 4.77 13.95
N ASP A 277 35.85 3.92 14.74
CA ASP A 277 37.23 4.07 15.21
C ASP A 277 38.12 3.21 14.30
N ASP A 278 38.71 3.84 13.28
CA ASP A 278 39.55 3.14 12.30
C ASP A 278 40.85 2.62 12.91
N GLU A 279 41.38 3.28 13.94
CA GLU A 279 42.59 2.85 14.65
C GLU A 279 42.31 1.59 15.48
N GLY A 280 41.19 1.57 16.19
CA GLY A 280 40.76 0.43 17.01
C GLY A 280 40.00 -0.65 16.24
N ASN A 281 39.74 -0.45 14.94
CA ASN A 281 38.85 -1.28 14.10
C ASN A 281 37.56 -1.71 14.82
N ARG A 282 36.84 -0.71 15.34
CA ARG A 282 35.60 -0.91 16.11
C ARG A 282 34.62 0.23 15.88
N VAL A 283 33.38 0.03 16.30
CA VAL A 283 32.34 1.07 16.26
C VAL A 283 32.08 1.60 17.67
N ILE A 284 32.05 2.92 17.82
CA ILE A 284 31.71 3.60 19.06
C ILE A 284 30.26 4.05 18.97
N VAL A 285 29.41 3.51 19.84
CA VAL A 285 28.00 3.90 19.94
C VAL A 285 27.84 4.84 21.12
N GLY A 286 27.41 6.07 20.83
CA GLY A 286 27.27 7.12 21.84
C GLY A 286 25.83 7.57 22.11
N PHE A 287 24.89 7.18 21.24
CA PHE A 287 23.50 7.60 21.37
C PHE A 287 22.52 6.48 21.04
N ILE A 288 21.52 6.23 21.89
CA ILE A 288 20.36 5.35 21.60
C ILE A 288 19.08 5.99 22.17
N SER A 289 18.16 6.45 21.32
CA SER A 289 16.84 6.98 21.73
C SER A 289 15.93 7.27 20.51
N LEU A 290 14.78 7.94 20.71
CA LEU A 290 13.79 8.28 19.67
C LEU A 290 14.38 9.14 18.52
N HIS A 291 14.96 10.29 18.86
CA HIS A 291 15.48 11.26 17.91
C HIS A 291 16.56 12.13 18.57
N GLN A 292 17.67 12.37 17.87
CA GLN A 292 18.56 13.48 18.20
C GLN A 292 17.85 14.79 17.85
N ARG A 293 17.84 15.77 18.76
CA ARG A 293 17.23 17.09 18.50
C ARG A 293 17.86 17.73 17.27
N ASN A 294 17.02 18.32 16.43
CA ASN A 294 17.44 19.16 15.32
C ASN A 294 16.65 20.49 15.37
N ARG A 295 16.95 21.42 14.46
CA ARG A 295 16.33 22.76 14.46
C ARG A 295 14.79 22.75 14.34
N GLN A 296 14.20 21.64 13.92
CA GLN A 296 12.76 21.47 13.70
C GLN A 296 12.04 20.65 14.79
N SER A 297 12.77 20.16 15.80
CA SER A 297 12.22 19.38 16.93
C SER A 297 12.07 20.20 18.21
#